data_AF-A0A0G0RNS0-F1
#
_entry.id   AF-A0A0G0RNS0-F1
#
_cell.length_a   1.000
_cell.length_b   1.000
_cell.length_c   1.000
_cell.angle_alpha   90.00
_cell.angle_beta   90.00
_cell.angle_gamma   90.00
#
_symmetry.space_group_name_H-M   'P 1'
#
loop_
_entity.id
_entity.type
_entity.pdbx_description
1 polymer ?
#
loop_
_entity_poly.entity_id
_entity_poly.type
_entity_poly.pdbx_seq_one_letter_code
_entity_poly.pdbx_strand_id
1 'polypeptide(L)'
;MRSIERRFIDIQRRQPLHSSLLNFGAAIRCQRFSADKISRWFSCLVERDDYTQSDRRFLLAHFVGLSQPNKSREEHGNRDMNACRRGEDARTQGLC
;
A
#
# COMPACT_ATOMS: atom_id res chain seq x y z
N MET A 1 -1.28 -17.48 7.59
CA MET A 1 -0.31 -16.44 7.16
C MET A 1 -1.06 -15.18 6.81
N ARG A 2 -0.59 -14.04 7.29
CA ARG A 2 -1.40 -12.83 7.38
C ARG A 2 -1.27 -12.03 6.07
N SER A 3 -2.39 -11.74 5.40
CA SER A 3 -2.42 -11.30 3.99
C SER A 3 -1.72 -9.97 3.66
N ILE A 4 -1.54 -9.07 4.64
CA ILE A 4 -0.90 -7.76 4.45
C ILE A 4 0.62 -7.92 4.35
N GLU A 5 1.21 -8.62 5.32
CA GLU A 5 2.65 -8.90 5.36
C GLU A 5 3.14 -9.61 4.10
N ARG A 6 2.43 -10.66 3.67
CA ARG A 6 2.82 -11.37 2.44
C ARG A 6 2.82 -10.45 1.23
N ARG A 7 1.78 -9.62 1.08
CA ARG A 7 1.67 -8.64 -0.02
C ARG A 7 2.74 -7.56 0.07
N PHE A 8 3.02 -7.09 1.27
CA PHE A 8 4.05 -6.09 1.52
C PHE A 8 5.42 -6.61 1.09
N ILE A 9 5.78 -7.83 1.51
CA ILE A 9 7.04 -8.47 1.13
C ILE A 9 7.10 -8.70 -0.39
N ASP A 10 6.00 -9.16 -1.01
CA ASP A 10 5.93 -9.35 -2.46
C ASP A 10 6.12 -8.04 -3.23
N ILE A 11 5.56 -6.93 -2.74
CA ILE A 11 5.71 -5.60 -3.35
C ILE A 11 7.11 -5.06 -3.12
N GLN A 12 7.64 -5.14 -1.90
CA GLN A 12 8.99 -4.69 -1.55
C GLN A 12 10.05 -5.42 -2.38
N ARG A 13 9.88 -6.73 -2.63
CA ARG A 13 10.77 -7.49 -3.53
C ARG A 13 10.71 -7.01 -4.97
N ARG A 14 9.55 -6.54 -5.44
CA ARG A 14 9.36 -6.00 -6.79
C ARG A 14 9.81 -4.56 -6.92
N GLN A 15 9.79 -3.80 -5.82
CA GLN A 15 10.04 -2.36 -5.76
C GLN A 15 10.96 -2.03 -4.56
N PRO A 16 12.23 -2.48 -4.57
CA PRO A 16 13.12 -2.32 -3.43
C PRO A 16 13.52 -0.85 -3.18
N LEU A 17 13.37 0.03 -4.17
CA LEU A 17 13.72 1.46 -4.08
C LEU A 17 12.58 2.34 -3.52
N HIS A 18 11.41 1.77 -3.26
CA HIS A 18 10.27 2.51 -2.71
C HIS A 18 10.34 2.53 -1.18
N SER A 19 9.90 3.64 -0.58
CA SER A 19 9.80 3.75 0.88
C SER A 19 8.83 2.72 1.46
N SER A 20 9.01 2.37 2.73
CA SER A 20 8.15 1.40 3.42
C SER A 20 6.68 1.87 3.44
N LEU A 21 6.45 3.19 3.49
CA LEU A 21 5.13 3.82 3.37
C LEU A 21 4.44 3.53 2.03
N LEU A 22 5.15 3.70 0.91
CA LEU A 22 4.60 3.47 -0.43
C LEU A 22 4.27 1.99 -0.65
N ASN A 23 5.18 1.11 -0.22
CA ASN A 23 4.98 -0.34 -0.30
C ASN A 23 3.80 -0.80 0.56
N PHE A 24 3.63 -0.20 1.75
CA PHE A 24 2.49 -0.48 2.62
C PHE A 24 1.16 -0.01 2.02
N GLY A 25 1.10 1.20 1.46
CA GLY A 25 -0.08 1.72 0.77
C GLY A 25 -0.51 0.83 -0.39
N ALA A 26 0.45 0.37 -1.19
CA ALA A 26 0.20 -0.57 -2.29
C ALA A 26 -0.32 -1.94 -1.79
N ALA A 27 0.16 -2.43 -0.64
CA ALA A 27 -0.26 -3.72 -0.08
C ALA A 27 -1.72 -3.73 0.41
N ILE A 28 -2.21 -2.60 0.92
CA ILE A 28 -3.55 -2.48 1.52
C ILE A 28 -4.61 -1.95 0.56
N ARG A 29 -4.20 -1.33 -0.55
CA ARG A 29 -5.11 -0.73 -1.53
C ARG A 29 -6.15 -1.74 -2.03
N CYS A 30 -7.43 -1.34 -2.00
CA CYS A 30 -8.58 -2.15 -2.45
C CYS A 30 -8.75 -3.51 -1.73
N GLN A 31 -8.21 -3.69 -0.52
CA GLN A 31 -8.29 -4.96 0.21
C GLN A 31 -9.30 -4.96 1.38
N ARG A 32 -10.07 -3.88 1.58
CA ARG A 32 -11.15 -3.79 2.60
C ARG A 32 -10.72 -4.22 4.01
N PHE A 33 -9.46 -4.00 4.36
CA PHE A 33 -8.95 -4.23 5.70
C PHE A 33 -9.55 -3.23 6.70
N SER A 34 -9.79 -3.70 7.92
CA SER A 34 -10.23 -2.87 9.04
C SER A 34 -9.11 -1.94 9.53
N ALA A 35 -9.50 -0.84 10.17
CA ALA A 35 -8.58 0.14 10.73
C ALA A 35 -7.62 -0.47 11.76
N ASP A 36 -8.11 -1.34 12.65
CA ASP A 36 -7.28 -2.10 13.60
C ASP A 36 -6.20 -2.93 12.92
N LYS A 37 -6.57 -3.63 11.84
CA LYS A 37 -5.65 -4.47 11.10
C LYS A 37 -4.58 -3.61 10.43
N ILE A 38 -4.98 -2.50 9.80
CA ILE A 38 -4.05 -1.55 9.18
C ILE A 38 -3.11 -0.95 10.22
N SER A 39 -3.63 -0.47 11.36
CA SER A 39 -2.83 0.13 12.44
C SER A 39 -1.80 -0.83 13.02
N ARG A 40 -2.22 -2.07 13.31
CA ARG A 40 -1.32 -3.11 13.81
C ARG A 40 -0.18 -3.39 12.84
N TRP A 41 -0.49 -3.48 11.55
CA TRP A 41 0.51 -3.81 10.54
C TRP A 41 1.39 -2.66 10.13
N PHE A 42 0.86 -1.44 10.15
CA PHE A 42 1.62 -0.22 9.94
C PHE A 42 2.76 -0.16 10.95
N SER A 43 2.47 -0.34 12.25
CA SER A 43 3.49 -0.35 13.29
C SER A 43 4.48 -1.53 13.21
N CYS A 44 4.16 -2.60 12.47
CA CYS A 44 5.04 -3.76 12.31
C CYS A 44 5.90 -3.72 11.05
N LEU A 45 5.45 -3.05 9.98
CA LEU A 45 6.07 -3.10 8.65
C LEU A 45 6.67 -1.77 8.21
N VAL A 46 6.18 -0.65 8.73
CA VAL A 46 6.70 0.68 8.43
C VAL A 46 7.73 1.04 9.48
N GLU A 47 8.92 1.43 9.02
CA GLU A 47 10.01 1.85 9.90
C GLU A 47 9.59 3.11 10.67
N ARG A 48 9.99 3.20 11.95
CA ARG A 48 9.57 4.32 12.81
C ARG A 48 10.20 5.64 12.40
N ASP A 49 11.36 5.60 11.75
CA ASP A 49 12.05 6.78 11.22
C ASP A 49 11.40 7.33 9.94
N ASP A 50 10.57 6.53 9.25
CA ASP A 50 9.84 6.95 8.06
C ASP A 50 8.64 7.86 8.36
N TYR A 51 8.24 8.03 9.64
CA TYR A 51 7.11 8.88 10.00
C TYR A 51 7.27 9.55 11.37
N THR A 52 6.79 10.79 11.50
CA THR A 52 6.70 11.42 12.82
C THR A 52 5.49 10.93 13.58
N GLN A 53 5.55 10.95 14.92
CA GLN A 53 4.41 10.55 15.76
C GLN A 53 3.16 11.42 15.48
N SER A 54 3.38 12.69 15.10
CA SER A 54 2.35 13.63 14.68
C SER A 54 1.65 13.19 13.39
N ASP A 55 2.41 12.68 12.42
CA ASP A 55 1.90 12.26 11.11
C ASP A 55 1.20 10.90 11.15
N ARG A 56 1.54 10.05 12.14
CA ARG A 56 0.99 8.69 12.28
C ARG A 56 -0.53 8.65 12.17
N ARG A 57 -1.22 9.57 12.83
CA ARG A 57 -2.69 9.61 12.82
C ARG A 57 -3.23 9.92 11.42
N PHE A 58 -2.61 10.86 10.72
CA PHE A 58 -3.00 11.24 9.36
C PHE A 58 -2.71 10.12 8.36
N LEU A 59 -1.54 9.50 8.46
CA LEU A 59 -1.14 8.36 7.64
C LEU A 59 -2.11 7.18 7.81
N LEU A 60 -2.45 6.80 9.04
CA LEU A 60 -3.40 5.73 9.30
C LEU A 60 -4.79 6.05 8.73
N ALA A 61 -5.28 7.28 8.87
CA ALA A 61 -6.55 7.69 8.28
C ALA A 61 -6.53 7.59 6.75
N HIS A 62 -5.43 8.03 6.12
CA HIS A 62 -5.22 7.90 4.68
C HIS A 62 -5.23 6.44 4.23
N PHE A 63 -4.48 5.57 4.91
CA PHE A 63 -4.41 4.13 4.62
C PHE A 63 -5.76 3.41 4.78
N VAL A 64 -6.55 3.78 5.79
CA VAL A 64 -7.92 3.29 5.95
C VAL A 64 -8.80 3.72 4.77
N GLY A 65 -8.62 4.95 4.28
CA GLY A 65 -9.27 5.43 3.05
C GLY A 65 -8.89 4.60 1.82
N LEU A 66 -7.59 4.37 1.60
CA LEU A 66 -7.07 3.59 0.47
C LEU A 66 -7.54 2.13 0.45
N SER A 67 -7.79 1.56 1.63
CA SER A 67 -8.27 0.19 1.79
C SER A 67 -9.74 0.03 1.37
N GLN A 68 -10.55 1.08 1.49
CA GLN A 68 -11.95 1.04 1.12
C GLN A 68 -12.13 1.22 -0.40
N PRO A 69 -13.00 0.44 -1.06
CA PRO A 69 -13.37 0.70 -2.44
C PRO A 69 -14.04 2.07 -2.50
N ASN A 70 -13.44 2.98 -3.27
CA ASN A 70 -13.80 4.39 -3.45
C ASN A 70 -15.28 4.69 -3.12
N LYS A 71 -15.54 5.26 -1.95
CA LYS A 71 -16.63 6.24 -1.85
C LYS A 71 -16.07 7.50 -2.50
N SER A 72 -16.45 7.71 -3.75
CA SER A 72 -16.30 8.95 -4.51
C SER A 72 -16.13 10.18 -3.61
N ARG A 73 -14.88 10.64 -3.46
CA ARG A 73 -14.58 11.99 -2.99
C ARG A 73 -13.21 12.40 -3.51
N GLU A 74 -13.28 13.30 -4.48
CA GLU A 74 -12.19 14.09 -5.03
C GLU A 74 -11.56 14.99 -3.95
N GLU A 75 -10.41 15.58 -4.28
CA GLU A 75 -9.74 16.69 -3.59
C GLU A 75 -8.74 16.36 -2.45
N HIS A 76 -7.52 15.97 -2.84
CA HIS A 76 -6.32 16.84 -2.80
C HIS A 76 -5.06 16.02 -3.12
N GLY A 77 -4.28 16.47 -4.11
CA GLY A 77 -2.94 15.95 -4.40
C GLY A 77 -2.85 15.11 -5.66
N ASN A 78 -2.92 15.78 -6.80
CA ASN A 78 -2.70 15.26 -8.14
C ASN A 78 -1.34 14.54 -8.29
N ARG A 79 -1.37 13.21 -8.51
CA ARG A 79 -0.71 12.53 -9.63
C ARG A 79 -1.35 11.15 -9.81
N ASP A 80 -2.02 11.01 -10.94
CA ASP A 80 -2.44 9.75 -11.54
C ASP A 80 -1.46 8.58 -11.33
N MET A 81 -2.00 7.42 -10.99
CA MET A 81 -2.01 6.33 -11.96
C MET A 81 -3.13 5.33 -11.65
N ASN A 82 -4.17 5.47 -12.47
CA ASN A 82 -5.13 4.46 -12.82
C ASN A 82 -4.44 3.10 -13.06
N ALA A 83 -4.68 2.12 -12.17
CA ALA A 83 -4.53 0.69 -12.43
C ALA A 83 -4.83 -0.11 -11.14
N CYS A 84 -6.11 -0.41 -10.90
CA CYS A 84 -6.45 -1.74 -10.42
C CYS A 84 -6.18 -2.73 -11.56
N ARG A 85 -4.90 -2.91 -11.95
CA ARG A 85 -4.53 -3.99 -12.85
C ARG A 85 -4.78 -5.28 -12.10
N ARG A 86 -5.87 -5.94 -12.50
CA ARG A 86 -6.02 -7.39 -12.42
C ARG A 86 -4.72 -8.03 -12.89
N GLY A 87 -4.43 -9.23 -12.38
CA GLY A 87 -3.42 -10.05 -13.02
C GLY A 87 -3.69 -10.12 -14.53
N GLU A 88 -2.70 -9.70 -15.30
CA GLU A 88 -2.44 -10.14 -16.67
C GLU A 88 -0.95 -10.51 -16.62
N ASP A 89 -0.65 -11.79 -16.47
CA ASP A 89 -0.54 -12.80 -17.52
C ASP A 89 0.82 -12.79 -18.21
N ALA A 90 1.18 -13.99 -18.63
CA ALA A 90 2.48 -14.39 -19.09
C ALA A 90 2.94 -13.68 -20.39
N ARG A 91 4.21 -13.98 -20.72
CA ARG A 91 4.92 -13.79 -22.01
C ARG A 91 5.62 -12.42 -22.11
N THR A 92 6.87 -12.31 -22.56
CA THR A 92 7.56 -13.07 -23.62
C THR A 92 9.08 -12.94 -23.45
N GLN A 93 9.75 -14.09 -23.43
CA GLN A 93 11.02 -14.46 -24.08
C GLN A 93 12.16 -13.44 -24.24
N GLY A 94 13.30 -13.86 -23.70
CA GLY A 94 14.68 -13.73 -24.19
C GLY A 94 15.08 -12.63 -25.16
N LEU A 95 16.15 -11.92 -24.80
CA LEU A 95 17.19 -11.53 -25.75
C LEU A 95 18.52 -11.32 -25.01
N CYS A 96 19.52 -12.04 -25.52
CA CYS A 96 20.98 -11.97 -25.31
C CYS A 96 21.52 -12.50 -23.98
#